data_AF-A0A8S1R698-F1
#
_entry.id   AF-A0A8S1R698-F1
#
_cell.length_a   1.000
_cell.length_b   1.000
_cell.length_c   1.000
_cell.angle_alpha   90.00
_cell.angle_beta   90.00
_cell.angle_gamma   90.00
#
_symmetry.space_group_name_H-M   'P 1'
#
loop_
_entity.id
_entity.type
_entity.pdbx_description
1 polymer ?
#
loop_
_entity_poly.entity_id
_entity_poly.type
_entity_poly.pdbx_seq_one_letter_code
_entity_poly.pdbx_strand_id
1 'polypeptide(L)'
;MNTRNDHQGNVKSLFWEHSQCLPPFFAENILYLEMEVECNNVTIEVVNQLLELYRIGVEYFESIKSNKFLIFKNKTQQLLMKGTVNQCMNVAYEELKHETALKKSKHIQSHDILPPPSPKVIIPQKSQKQQELENQLKYIKEQDQKLQVNQLIEFHGYESQRVTRIHNKALQEQEDQVQIRLQRRRMKSVKIKGQKE
;
A
#
# COMPACT_ATOMS: atom_id res chain seq x y z
N MET A 1 63.51 -1.98 -11.79
CA MET A 1 62.89 -3.20 -11.21
C MET A 1 61.38 -3.04 -11.28
N ASN A 2 60.73 -4.03 -11.87
CA ASN A 2 59.27 -4.21 -11.98
C ASN A 2 58.70 -4.79 -10.68
N THR A 3 57.47 -4.37 -10.33
CA THR A 3 56.29 -5.14 -9.84
C THR A 3 55.20 -4.09 -9.53
N ARG A 4 54.15 -3.80 -10.32
CA ARG A 4 52.98 -4.57 -10.81
C ARG A 4 52.07 -5.13 -9.71
N ASN A 5 50.80 -4.65 -9.73
CA ASN A 5 49.54 -5.33 -9.37
C ASN A 5 49.25 -5.62 -7.87
N ASP A 6 48.03 -5.61 -7.32
CA ASP A 6 46.67 -5.53 -7.88
C ASP A 6 45.63 -5.05 -6.83
N HIS A 7 44.57 -4.45 -7.39
CA HIS A 7 43.16 -4.38 -6.98
C HIS A 7 42.66 -5.19 -5.76
N GLN A 8 41.89 -4.52 -4.90
CA GLN A 8 40.49 -4.83 -4.52
C GLN A 8 40.16 -4.03 -3.26
N GLY A 9 39.22 -3.09 -3.30
CA GLY A 9 37.81 -3.43 -3.26
C GLY A 9 37.29 -3.18 -1.85
N ASN A 10 37.00 -1.92 -1.53
CA ASN A 10 36.09 -1.64 -0.43
C ASN A 10 35.10 -0.57 -0.88
N VAL A 11 34.23 -0.99 -1.81
CA VAL A 11 32.91 -0.40 -1.94
C VAL A 11 32.22 -0.76 -0.62
N LYS A 12 32.45 0.06 0.42
CA LYS A 12 31.72 -0.04 1.68
C LYS A 12 30.26 0.04 1.30
N SER A 13 29.60 -1.10 1.40
CA SER A 13 28.17 -1.23 1.19
C SER A 13 27.50 -0.20 2.09
N LEU A 14 26.94 0.83 1.47
CA LEU A 14 26.23 1.97 2.08
C LEU A 14 24.99 1.55 2.91
N PHE A 15 24.77 0.24 3.05
CA PHE A 15 23.62 -0.36 3.69
C PHE A 15 23.85 -0.80 5.15
N TRP A 16 25.08 -0.72 5.70
CA TRP A 16 25.40 -1.34 7.00
C TRP A 16 25.64 -0.37 8.17
N GLU A 17 25.72 0.95 7.94
CA GLU A 17 26.05 1.89 9.03
C GLU A 17 24.87 2.27 9.94
N HIS A 18 23.63 1.88 9.60
CA HIS A 18 22.43 2.26 10.36
C HIS A 18 21.94 1.18 11.35
N SER A 19 22.60 0.02 11.42
CA SER A 19 22.06 -1.14 12.15
C SER A 19 22.34 -1.16 13.65
N GLN A 20 23.10 -0.21 14.21
CA GLN A 20 23.53 -0.32 15.62
C GLN A 20 22.59 0.35 16.62
N CYS A 21 21.84 1.38 16.23
CA CYS A 21 20.97 2.12 17.16
C CYS A 21 19.68 2.55 16.48
N LEU A 22 18.57 2.50 17.22
CA LEU A 22 17.31 3.11 16.79
C LEU A 22 17.42 4.64 16.80
N PRO A 23 16.68 5.33 15.92
CA PRO A 23 16.55 6.78 15.97
C PRO A 23 16.03 7.26 17.34
N PRO A 24 16.39 8.48 17.77
CA PRO A 24 15.82 9.06 18.98
C PRO A 24 14.29 9.19 18.85
N PHE A 25 13.58 8.97 19.97
CA PHE A 25 12.11 9.02 20.03
C PHE A 25 11.40 8.05 19.08
N PHE A 26 12.03 6.93 18.73
CA PHE A 26 11.49 5.95 17.77
C PHE A 26 10.09 5.45 18.14
N ALA A 27 9.88 5.06 19.41
CA ALA A 27 8.60 4.51 19.85
C ALA A 27 7.50 5.58 19.87
N GLU A 28 7.85 6.79 20.31
CA GLU A 28 6.97 7.94 20.34
C GLU A 28 6.56 8.35 18.92
N ASN A 29 7.51 8.46 18.00
CA ASN A 29 7.24 8.82 16.61
C ASN A 29 6.34 7.79 15.92
N ILE A 30 6.58 6.50 16.15
CA ILE A 30 5.69 5.44 15.65
C ILE A 30 4.28 5.63 16.22
N LEU A 31 4.14 5.83 17.53
CA LEU A 31 2.84 6.01 18.15
C LEU A 31 2.10 7.23 17.61
N TYR A 32 2.78 8.38 17.47
CA TYR A 32 2.18 9.60 16.93
C TYR A 32 1.69 9.40 15.50
N LEU A 33 2.51 8.82 14.63
CA LEU A 33 2.13 8.55 13.25
C LEU A 33 1.03 7.48 13.15
N GLU A 34 1.04 6.47 14.02
CA GLU A 34 -0.05 5.48 14.10
C GLU A 34 -1.38 6.15 14.45
N MET A 35 -1.38 7.06 15.43
CA MET A 35 -2.58 7.83 15.78
C MET A 35 -3.04 8.75 14.65
N GLU A 36 -2.11 9.40 13.95
CA GLU A 36 -2.42 10.29 12.84
C GLU A 36 -3.03 9.53 11.64
N VAL A 37 -2.57 8.30 11.38
CA VAL A 37 -3.14 7.42 10.36
C VAL A 37 -4.57 6.93 10.71
N GLU A 38 -4.96 6.93 11.99
CA GLU A 38 -6.35 6.63 12.37
C GLU A 38 -7.31 7.79 12.11
N CYS A 39 -6.81 9.00 11.82
CA CYS A 39 -7.65 10.14 11.46
C CYS A 39 -8.17 10.02 10.01
N ASN A 40 -9.31 10.65 9.71
CA ASN A 40 -9.92 10.57 8.37
C ASN A 40 -9.13 11.31 7.26
N ASN A 41 -8.17 12.18 7.62
CA ASN A 41 -7.42 13.04 6.69
C ASN A 41 -5.94 12.61 6.63
N VAL A 42 -5.68 11.36 6.29
CA VAL A 42 -4.31 10.83 6.20
C VAL A 42 -3.60 11.39 4.97
N THR A 43 -2.40 11.93 5.16
CA THR A 43 -1.54 12.39 4.06
C THR A 43 -0.51 11.32 3.68
N ILE A 44 -0.02 11.38 2.44
CA ILE A 44 0.92 10.38 1.92
C ILE A 44 2.29 10.47 2.62
N GLU A 45 2.65 11.67 3.08
CA GLU A 45 3.88 11.93 3.83
C GLU A 45 3.88 11.16 5.16
N VAL A 46 2.77 11.19 5.89
CA VAL A 46 2.61 10.49 7.17
C VAL A 46 2.73 8.97 6.97
N VAL A 47 2.09 8.44 5.92
CA VAL A 47 2.18 7.02 5.58
C VAL A 47 3.62 6.62 5.25
N ASN A 48 4.32 7.41 4.43
CA ASN A 48 5.69 7.13 4.04
C ASN A 48 6.65 7.20 5.24
N GLN A 49 6.48 8.18 6.13
CA GLN A 49 7.28 8.30 7.35
C GLN A 49 7.06 7.08 8.28
N LEU A 50 5.82 6.63 8.43
CA LEU A 50 5.51 5.46 9.24
C LEU A 50 6.10 4.17 8.65
N LEU A 51 6.00 4.00 7.32
CA LEU A 51 6.62 2.87 6.62
C LEU A 51 8.14 2.85 6.79
N GLU A 52 8.78 4.01 6.75
CA GLU A 52 10.22 4.12 6.97
C GLU A 52 10.61 3.74 8.41
N LEU A 53 9.85 4.18 9.41
CA LEU A 53 10.08 3.77 10.79
C LEU A 53 9.87 2.27 11.00
N TYR A 54 8.86 1.66 10.36
CA TYR A 54 8.70 0.21 10.38
C TYR A 54 9.85 -0.51 9.70
N ARG A 55 10.37 -0.02 8.57
CA ARG A 55 11.56 -0.56 7.90
C ARG A 55 12.75 -0.57 8.85
N ILE A 56 13.04 0.57 9.47
CA ILE A 56 14.12 0.71 10.47
C ILE A 56 13.91 -0.26 11.64
N GLY A 57 12.67 -0.38 12.13
CA GLY A 57 12.32 -1.33 13.19
C GLY A 57 12.60 -2.78 12.79
N VAL A 58 12.18 -3.18 11.57
CA VAL A 58 12.47 -4.52 11.05
C VAL A 58 13.97 -4.76 10.98
N GLU A 59 14.72 -3.88 10.32
CA GLU A 59 16.17 -4.02 10.12
C GLU A 59 16.91 -4.10 11.47
N TYR A 60 16.59 -3.20 12.41
CA TYR A 60 17.20 -3.18 13.74
C TYR A 60 16.89 -4.46 14.52
N PHE A 61 15.61 -4.81 14.69
CA PHE A 61 15.24 -5.97 15.51
C PHE A 61 15.65 -7.30 14.88
N GLU A 62 15.73 -7.38 13.55
CA GLU A 62 16.26 -8.54 12.83
C GLU A 62 17.77 -8.67 13.04
N SER A 63 18.52 -7.57 13.02
CA SER A 63 19.97 -7.56 13.27
C SER A 63 20.35 -8.07 14.67
N ILE A 64 19.54 -7.75 15.69
CA ILE A 64 19.72 -8.25 17.06
C ILE A 64 18.99 -9.58 17.33
N LYS A 65 18.46 -10.24 16.28
CA LYS A 65 17.73 -11.52 16.33
C LYS A 65 16.55 -11.52 17.31
N SER A 66 15.90 -10.37 17.48
CA SER A 66 14.73 -10.21 18.33
C SER A 66 13.46 -10.44 17.54
N ASN A 67 12.59 -11.35 17.99
CA ASN A 67 11.29 -11.63 17.37
C ASN A 67 10.38 -10.39 17.20
N LYS A 68 10.71 -9.25 17.84
CA LYS A 68 10.03 -7.98 17.62
C LYS A 68 10.02 -7.53 16.16
N PHE A 69 10.98 -7.94 15.32
CA PHE A 69 10.94 -7.62 13.88
C PHE A 69 9.67 -8.15 13.20
N LEU A 70 9.11 -9.28 13.67
CA LEU A 70 7.86 -9.85 13.14
C LEU A 70 6.66 -8.92 13.42
N ILE A 71 6.69 -8.20 14.54
CA ILE A 71 5.65 -7.23 14.90
C ILE A 71 5.65 -6.09 13.87
N PHE A 72 6.83 -5.56 13.53
CA PHE A 72 6.95 -4.49 12.54
C PHE A 72 6.62 -4.98 11.12
N LYS A 73 7.02 -6.20 10.72
CA LYS A 73 6.58 -6.80 9.44
C LYS A 73 5.05 -6.90 9.35
N ASN A 74 4.40 -7.36 10.42
CA ASN A 74 2.94 -7.46 10.47
C ASN A 74 2.25 -6.08 10.47
N LYS A 75 2.77 -5.11 11.25
CA LYS A 75 2.26 -3.73 11.25
C LYS A 75 2.37 -3.06 9.88
N THR A 76 3.46 -3.29 9.14
CA THR A 76 3.58 -2.83 7.74
C THR A 76 2.48 -3.42 6.87
N GLN A 77 2.25 -4.72 6.95
CA GLN A 77 1.19 -5.36 6.17
C GLN A 77 -0.19 -4.80 6.53
N GLN A 78 -0.51 -4.64 7.82
CA GLN A 78 -1.79 -4.08 8.27
C GLN A 78 -1.99 -2.65 7.77
N LEU A 79 -0.94 -1.82 7.82
CA LEU A 79 -0.98 -0.44 7.33
C LEU A 79 -1.35 -0.39 5.85
N LEU A 80 -0.71 -1.23 5.02
CA LEU A 80 -0.97 -1.31 3.58
C LEU A 80 -2.35 -1.89 3.23
N MET A 81 -2.97 -2.63 4.14
CA MET A 81 -4.34 -3.13 3.95
C MET A 81 -5.42 -2.12 4.38
N LYS A 82 -5.07 -1.03 5.07
CA LYS A 82 -6.06 -0.03 5.48
C LYS A 82 -6.63 0.70 4.26
N GLY A 83 -7.96 0.82 4.22
CA GLY A 83 -8.68 1.47 3.12
C GLY A 83 -8.31 2.96 2.95
N THR A 84 -8.17 3.69 4.06
CA THR A 84 -7.77 5.11 4.05
C THR A 84 -6.37 5.32 3.49
N VAL A 85 -5.43 4.45 3.84
CA VAL A 85 -4.05 4.45 3.32
C VAL A 85 -4.03 4.14 1.83
N ASN A 86 -4.75 3.11 1.39
CA ASN A 86 -4.84 2.77 -0.03
C ASN A 86 -5.46 3.90 -0.88
N GLN A 87 -6.50 4.56 -0.36
CA GLN A 87 -7.10 5.73 -1.02
C GLN A 87 -6.09 6.87 -1.14
N CYS A 88 -5.36 7.17 -0.06
CA CYS A 88 -4.32 8.21 -0.04
C CYS A 88 -3.21 7.92 -1.04
N MET A 89 -2.68 6.69 -1.08
CA MET A 89 -1.65 6.29 -2.05
C MET A 89 -2.13 6.39 -3.50
N ASN A 90 -3.38 6.02 -3.79
CA ASN A 90 -3.94 6.11 -5.14
C ASN A 90 -4.11 7.57 -5.59
N VAL A 91 -4.55 8.46 -4.70
CA VAL A 91 -4.64 9.90 -4.99
C VAL A 91 -3.26 10.48 -5.31
N ALA A 92 -2.26 10.20 -4.46
CA ALA A 92 -0.89 10.65 -4.68
C ALA A 92 -0.30 10.13 -6.00
N TYR A 93 -0.63 8.90 -6.39
CA TYR A 93 -0.19 8.32 -7.67
C TYR A 93 -0.82 9.02 -8.88
N GLU A 94 -2.12 9.33 -8.84
CA GLU A 94 -2.77 10.07 -9.92
C GLU A 94 -2.28 11.53 -10.01
N GLU A 95 -2.00 12.19 -8.88
CA GLU A 95 -1.39 13.53 -8.88
C GLU A 95 -0.01 13.55 -9.56
N LEU A 96 0.85 12.57 -9.27
CA LEU A 96 2.17 12.43 -9.88
C LEU A 96 2.08 12.20 -11.41
N LYS A 97 1.08 11.45 -11.86
CA LYS A 97 0.80 11.19 -13.27
C LYS A 97 0.29 12.44 -13.99
N HIS A 98 -0.51 13.27 -13.34
CA HIS A 98 -0.94 14.56 -13.88
C HIS A 98 0.21 15.58 -13.96
N GLU A 99 1.09 15.65 -12.97
CA GLU A 99 2.25 16.55 -12.97
C GLU A 99 3.23 16.22 -14.11
N THR A 100 3.48 14.92 -14.33
CA THR A 100 4.36 14.45 -15.42
C THR A 100 3.76 14.64 -16.82
N ALA A 101 2.43 14.67 -16.95
CA ALA A 101 1.75 15.02 -18.20
C ALA A 101 1.86 16.53 -18.52
N LEU A 102 1.72 17.41 -17.53
CA LEU A 102 1.79 18.87 -17.70
C LEU A 102 3.21 19.38 -18.03
N LYS A 103 4.26 18.74 -17.49
CA LYS A 103 5.66 19.11 -17.80
C LYS A 103 6.06 18.84 -19.25
N LYS A 104 5.37 17.94 -19.97
CA LYS A 104 5.60 17.71 -21.41
C LYS A 104 5.02 18.80 -22.32
N SER A 105 4.16 19.68 -21.80
CA SER A 105 3.47 20.71 -22.60
C SER A 105 4.12 22.10 -22.54
N LYS A 106 5.12 22.35 -21.68
CA LYS A 106 5.69 23.70 -21.46
C LYS A 106 7.05 23.96 -22.13
N HIS A 107 7.53 23.09 -23.02
CA HIS A 107 8.77 23.34 -23.77
C HIS A 107 8.53 23.63 -25.26
N ILE A 108 7.55 24.48 -25.58
CA ILE A 108 7.46 25.12 -26.91
C ILE A 108 6.95 26.54 -26.66
N GLN A 109 7.59 27.52 -27.29
CA GLN A 109 7.29 28.96 -27.30
C GLN A 109 7.96 29.80 -26.21
N SER A 110 9.20 30.23 -26.48
CA SER A 110 9.51 31.67 -26.48
C SER A 110 10.74 31.96 -27.38
N HIS A 111 10.51 32.88 -28.33
CA HIS A 111 11.45 33.75 -29.05
C HIS A 111 12.31 33.25 -30.23
N ASP A 112 11.92 33.77 -31.41
CA ASP A 112 12.75 34.11 -32.57
C ASP A 112 14.08 34.79 -32.21
N ILE A 113 15.18 34.30 -32.78
CA ILE A 113 16.27 35.01 -33.49
C ILE A 113 17.07 33.94 -34.27
N LEU A 114 17.49 34.29 -35.49
CA LEU A 114 18.23 33.54 -36.53
C LEU A 114 19.49 32.73 -36.07
N PRO A 115 20.00 31.79 -36.92
CA PRO A 115 20.77 30.61 -36.50
C PRO A 115 22.30 30.79 -36.56
N PRO A 116 23.06 29.95 -35.83
CA PRO A 116 24.38 29.49 -36.27
C PRO A 116 24.32 28.01 -36.73
N PRO A 117 25.24 27.58 -37.61
CA PRO A 117 25.12 26.34 -38.37
C PRO A 117 25.38 25.11 -37.49
N SER A 118 24.49 24.13 -37.63
CA SER A 118 24.65 22.68 -37.35
C SER A 118 25.78 22.21 -36.43
N PRO A 119 25.42 21.38 -35.45
CA PRO A 119 25.96 20.03 -35.38
C PRO A 119 24.84 19.05 -35.70
N LYS A 120 25.10 18.15 -36.65
CA LYS A 120 24.23 17.03 -37.00
C LYS A 120 23.82 16.29 -35.72
N VAL A 121 22.58 16.47 -35.28
CA VAL A 121 21.96 15.61 -34.27
C VAL A 121 21.71 14.27 -34.94
N ILE A 122 22.60 13.31 -34.68
CA ILE A 122 22.37 11.90 -34.98
C ILE A 122 21.20 11.49 -34.08
N ILE A 123 20.01 11.42 -34.66
CA ILE A 123 18.86 10.77 -34.06
C ILE A 123 19.28 9.30 -33.85
N PRO A 124 19.34 8.78 -32.62
CA PRO A 124 19.55 7.35 -32.43
C PRO A 124 18.28 6.66 -32.94
N GLN A 125 18.34 6.08 -34.15
CA GLN A 125 17.37 5.09 -34.57
C GLN A 125 17.40 3.98 -33.52
N LYS A 126 16.37 3.93 -32.66
CA LYS A 126 16.17 2.79 -31.76
C LYS A 126 16.26 1.53 -32.63
N SER A 127 17.21 0.65 -32.32
CA SER A 127 17.35 -0.59 -33.08
C SER A 127 16.03 -1.36 -33.03
N GLN A 128 15.68 -2.05 -34.11
CA GLN A 128 14.44 -2.83 -34.21
C GLN A 128 14.28 -3.80 -33.01
N LYS A 129 15.41 -4.33 -32.51
CA LYS A 129 15.50 -5.15 -31.28
C LYS A 129 15.06 -4.41 -30.02
N GLN A 130 15.39 -3.12 -29.88
CA GLN A 130 15.03 -2.33 -28.70
C GLN A 130 13.52 -2.04 -28.66
N GLN A 131 12.91 -1.82 -29.83
CA GLN A 131 11.46 -1.61 -29.93
C GLN A 131 10.68 -2.91 -29.66
N GLU A 132 11.19 -4.06 -30.10
CA GLU A 132 10.61 -5.37 -29.79
C GLU A 132 10.66 -5.67 -28.28
N LEU A 133 11.78 -5.36 -27.62
CA LEU A 133 11.93 -5.50 -26.18
C LEU A 133 10.96 -4.60 -25.39
N GLU A 134 10.76 -3.37 -25.85
CA GLU A 134 9.82 -2.41 -25.25
C GLU A 134 8.37 -2.90 -25.38
N ASN A 135 8.01 -3.51 -26.52
CA ASN A 135 6.70 -4.12 -26.73
C ASN A 135 6.48 -5.35 -25.84
N GLN A 136 7.49 -6.22 -25.69
CA GLN A 136 7.40 -7.38 -24.80
C GLN A 136 7.25 -6.96 -23.33
N LEU A 137 8.00 -5.97 -22.87
CA LEU A 137 7.88 -5.40 -21.52
C LEU A 137 6.48 -4.81 -21.27
N LYS A 138 5.92 -4.14 -22.27
CA LYS A 138 4.55 -3.60 -22.17
C LYS A 138 3.52 -4.71 -22.02
N TYR A 139 3.65 -5.78 -22.82
CA TYR A 139 2.76 -6.93 -22.75
C TYR A 139 2.82 -7.66 -21.39
N ILE A 140 4.02 -7.82 -20.83
CA ILE A 140 4.21 -8.42 -19.50
C ILE A 140 3.53 -7.57 -18.43
N LYS A 141 3.74 -6.25 -18.44
CA LYS A 141 3.07 -5.34 -17.48
C LYS A 141 1.55 -5.41 -17.56
N GLU A 142 1.01 -5.50 -18.78
CA GLU A 142 -0.43 -5.58 -18.98
C GLU A 142 -1.02 -6.90 -18.48
N GLN A 143 -0.31 -8.01 -18.70
CA GLN A 143 -0.64 -9.33 -18.14
C GLN A 143 -0.63 -9.31 -16.61
N ASP A 144 0.42 -8.77 -15.99
CA ASP A 144 0.53 -8.66 -14.53
C ASP A 144 -0.59 -7.79 -13.94
N GLN A 145 -0.90 -6.67 -14.57
CA GLN A 145 -1.98 -5.79 -14.14
C GLN A 145 -3.33 -6.50 -14.21
N LYS A 146 -3.59 -7.24 -15.29
CA LYS A 146 -4.82 -8.03 -15.44
C LYS A 146 -4.92 -9.11 -14.38
N LEU A 147 -3.82 -9.78 -14.05
CA LEU A 147 -3.78 -10.79 -13.00
C LEU A 147 -4.08 -10.18 -11.62
N GLN A 148 -3.48 -9.04 -11.29
CA GLN A 148 -3.74 -8.32 -10.03
C GLN A 148 -5.21 -7.90 -9.91
N VAL A 149 -5.80 -7.36 -10.99
CA VAL A 149 -7.22 -6.98 -11.00
C VAL A 149 -8.12 -8.20 -10.79
N ASN A 150 -7.82 -9.33 -11.44
CA ASN A 150 -8.60 -10.56 -11.25
C ASN A 150 -8.53 -11.08 -9.81
N GLN A 151 -7.33 -11.10 -9.20
CA GLN A 151 -7.17 -11.49 -7.80
C GLN A 151 -7.95 -10.56 -6.85
N LEU A 152 -7.96 -9.26 -7.14
CA LEU A 152 -8.71 -8.28 -6.35
C LEU A 152 -10.22 -8.50 -6.48
N ILE A 153 -10.73 -8.76 -7.69
CA ILE A 153 -12.14 -9.06 -7.94
C ILE A 153 -12.55 -10.34 -7.19
N GLU A 154 -11.75 -11.40 -7.27
CA GLU A 154 -12.03 -12.64 -6.54
C GLU A 154 -12.06 -12.40 -5.03
N PHE A 155 -11.08 -11.70 -4.48
CA PHE A 155 -11.03 -11.37 -3.05
C PHE A 155 -12.26 -10.59 -2.61
N HIS A 156 -12.64 -9.53 -3.34
CA HIS A 156 -13.86 -8.77 -3.06
C HIS A 156 -15.12 -9.62 -3.19
N GLY A 157 -15.17 -10.54 -4.14
CA GLY A 157 -16.26 -11.51 -4.29
C GLY A 157 -16.42 -12.39 -3.05
N TYR A 158 -15.31 -12.93 -2.53
CA TYR A 158 -15.31 -13.75 -1.31
C TYR A 158 -15.71 -12.93 -0.07
N GLU A 159 -15.15 -11.73 0.11
CA GLU A 159 -15.48 -10.86 1.24
C GLU A 159 -16.94 -10.41 1.20
N SER A 160 -17.45 -10.04 0.03
CA SER A 160 -18.87 -9.68 -0.16
C SER A 160 -19.80 -10.82 0.22
N GLN A 161 -19.50 -12.05 -0.23
CA GLN A 161 -20.27 -13.23 0.18
C GLN A 161 -20.18 -13.48 1.69
N ARG A 162 -18.99 -13.33 2.30
CA ARG A 162 -18.80 -13.52 3.74
C ARG A 162 -19.64 -12.52 4.54
N VAL A 163 -19.58 -11.24 4.19
CA VAL A 163 -20.37 -10.18 4.83
C VAL A 163 -21.86 -10.46 4.69
N THR A 164 -22.31 -10.85 3.48
CA THR A 164 -23.72 -11.20 3.23
C THR A 164 -24.18 -12.35 4.14
N ARG A 165 -23.36 -13.39 4.32
CA ARG A 165 -23.67 -14.51 5.22
C ARG A 165 -23.78 -14.06 6.67
N ILE A 166 -22.86 -13.21 7.14
CA ILE A 166 -22.88 -12.68 8.50
C ILE A 166 -24.13 -11.82 8.73
N HIS A 167 -24.47 -10.96 7.77
CA HIS A 167 -25.65 -10.11 7.85
C HIS A 167 -26.94 -10.95 7.91
N ASN A 168 -27.09 -11.92 7.00
CA ASN A 168 -28.25 -12.81 7.00
C ASN A 168 -28.35 -13.63 8.30
N LYS A 169 -27.23 -14.08 8.85
CA LYS A 169 -27.20 -14.79 10.14
C LYS A 169 -27.67 -13.88 11.28
N ALA A 170 -27.18 -12.64 11.34
CA ALA A 170 -27.59 -11.68 12.36
C ALA A 170 -29.09 -11.33 12.25
N LEU A 171 -29.60 -11.24 11.03
CA LEU A 171 -31.01 -10.97 10.76
C LEU A 171 -31.90 -12.14 11.23
N GLN A 172 -31.48 -13.38 10.94
CA GLN A 172 -32.15 -14.58 11.45
C GLN A 172 -32.15 -14.63 12.98
N GLU A 173 -31.02 -14.34 13.63
CA GLU A 173 -30.93 -14.32 15.09
C GLU A 173 -31.85 -13.27 15.71
N GLN A 174 -32.05 -12.12 15.05
CA GLN A 174 -33.02 -11.11 15.48
C GLN A 174 -34.46 -11.61 15.34
N GLU A 175 -34.82 -12.25 14.22
CA GLU A 175 -36.14 -12.85 14.03
C GLU A 175 -36.45 -13.89 15.11
N ASP A 176 -35.50 -14.78 15.40
CA ASP A 176 -35.63 -15.81 16.43
C ASP A 176 -35.84 -15.18 17.82
N GLN A 177 -35.09 -14.12 18.15
CA GLN A 177 -35.29 -13.41 19.41
C GLN A 177 -36.69 -12.80 19.53
N VAL A 178 -37.22 -12.23 18.45
CA VAL A 178 -38.58 -11.66 18.43
C VAL A 178 -39.62 -12.76 18.60
N GLN A 179 -39.49 -13.88 17.88
CA GLN A 179 -40.35 -15.06 18.02
C GLN A 179 -40.38 -15.58 19.45
N ILE A 180 -39.21 -15.74 20.09
CA ILE A 180 -39.09 -16.18 21.48
C ILE A 180 -39.81 -15.21 22.43
N ARG A 181 -39.64 -13.90 22.24
CA ARG A 181 -40.32 -12.89 23.07
C ARG A 181 -41.84 -12.96 22.90
N LEU A 182 -42.33 -13.12 21.68
CA LEU A 182 -43.75 -13.27 21.39
C LEU A 182 -44.32 -14.56 22.01
N GLN A 183 -43.61 -15.68 21.91
CA GLN A 183 -44.03 -16.94 22.51
C GLN A 183 -44.08 -16.84 24.04
N ARG A 184 -43.08 -16.22 24.67
CA ARG A 184 -43.09 -15.94 26.12
C ARG A 184 -44.28 -15.09 26.54
N ARG A 185 -44.66 -14.07 25.73
CA ARG A 185 -45.86 -13.26 25.97
C ARG A 185 -47.13 -14.09 25.88
N ARG A 186 -47.27 -14.92 24.83
CA ARG A 186 -48.43 -15.83 24.67
C ARG A 186 -48.60 -16.74 25.90
N MET A 187 -47.53 -17.37 26.35
CA MET A 187 -47.56 -18.25 27.53
C MET A 187 -47.94 -17.52 28.83
N LYS A 188 -47.50 -16.26 29.00
CA LYS A 188 -47.89 -15.43 30.16
C LYS A 188 -49.35 -15.00 30.11
N SER A 189 -49.85 -14.59 28.94
CA SER A 189 -51.26 -14.19 28.79
C SER A 189 -52.24 -15.34 29.00
N VAL A 190 -51.86 -16.57 28.65
CA VAL A 190 -52.67 -17.77 28.90
C VAL A 190 -52.78 -18.09 30.39
N LYS A 191 -51.69 -17.93 31.16
CA LYS A 191 -51.71 -18.15 32.63
C LYS A 191 -52.63 -17.19 33.38
N ILE A 192 -52.78 -15.95 32.92
CA ILE A 192 -53.65 -14.95 33.53
C ILE A 192 -55.14 -15.26 33.28
N LYS A 193 -55.46 -15.89 32.13
CA LYS A 193 -56.84 -16.31 31.83
C LYS A 193 -57.29 -17.54 32.61
N GLY A 194 -56.37 -18.46 32.93
CA GLY A 194 -56.68 -19.67 33.71
C GLY A 194 -56.70 -19.52 35.24
N GLN A 195 -56.44 -18.32 35.78
CA GLN A 195 -56.52 -18.02 37.22
C GLN A 195 -57.75 -17.18 37.59
N LYS A 196 -58.65 -16.93 36.63
CA LYS A 196 -59.90 -16.16 36.82
C LYS A 196 -61.17 -17.02 36.77
N GLU A 197 -61.02 -18.34 36.81
CA GLU A 197 -62.11 -19.30 37.10
C GLU A 197 -61.88 -19.87 38.50
#